data_AF-A0A4Q9H5P0-F1
#
_entry.id   AF-A0A4Q9H5P0-F1
#
_cell.length_a   1.000
_cell.length_b   1.000
_cell.length_c   1.000
_cell.angle_alpha   90.00
_cell.angle_beta   90.00
_cell.angle_gamma   90.00
#
_symmetry.space_group_name_H-M   'P 1'
#
loop_
_entity.id
_entity.type
_entity.pdbx_description
1 polymer ?
#
loop_
_entity_poly.entity_id
_entity_poly.type
_entity_poly.pdbx_seq_one_letter_code
_entity_poly.pdbx_strand_id
1 'polypeptide(L)'
;MESDLTEKELRLAAFMSEISENCYSADWMQNLEYALWHAVIHGERKYGQSYITEDDISTLVKLSTDANAWIIFDNEKEETALSLKEWTEKFKNDLEQNKEIIKG
;
A
#
# COMPACT_ATOMS: atom_id res chain seq x y z
N MET A 1 14.91 -9.55 12.83
CA MET A 1 13.59 -9.68 13.47
C MET A 1 12.74 -10.48 12.51
N GLU A 2 12.06 -11.53 12.98
CA GLU A 2 11.11 -12.27 12.16
C GLU A 2 9.86 -11.41 12.05
N SER A 3 9.49 -11.05 10.82
CA SER A 3 8.22 -10.38 10.55
C SER A 3 7.08 -11.37 10.77
N ASP A 4 5.99 -10.93 11.39
CA ASP A 4 4.77 -11.74 11.55
C ASP A 4 4.03 -11.99 10.22
N LEU A 5 4.53 -11.42 9.12
CA LEU A 5 3.97 -11.59 7.78
C LEU A 5 4.31 -12.95 7.18
N THR A 6 3.34 -13.56 6.52
CA THR A 6 3.53 -14.72 5.66
C THR A 6 4.38 -14.38 4.43
N GLU A 7 4.90 -15.39 3.74
CA GLU A 7 5.69 -15.18 2.51
C GLU A 7 4.95 -14.36 1.45
N LYS A 8 3.63 -14.53 1.35
CA LYS A 8 2.81 -13.78 0.37
C LYS A 8 2.65 -12.32 0.76
N GLU A 9 2.42 -12.06 2.04
CA GLU A 9 2.31 -10.70 2.59
C GLU A 9 3.65 -9.97 2.51
N LEU A 10 4.76 -10.66 2.76
CA LEU A 10 6.12 -10.11 2.57
C LEU A 10 6.38 -9.71 1.12
N ARG A 11 5.93 -10.49 0.14
CA ARG A 11 6.06 -10.13 -1.29
C ARG A 11 5.27 -8.87 -1.62
N LEU A 12 4.07 -8.73 -1.06
CA LEU A 12 3.28 -7.50 -1.22
C LEU A 12 3.97 -6.31 -0.55
N ALA A 13 4.41 -6.46 0.71
CA ALA A 13 5.11 -5.41 1.47
C ALA A 13 6.36 -4.93 0.72
N ALA A 14 7.19 -5.86 0.25
CA ALA A 14 8.40 -5.55 -0.50
C ALA A 14 8.10 -4.80 -1.80
N PHE A 15 7.03 -5.17 -2.51
CA PHE A 15 6.65 -4.47 -3.74
C PHE A 15 6.09 -3.06 -3.46
N MET A 16 5.32 -2.89 -2.39
CA MET A 16 4.86 -1.57 -1.96
C MET A 16 6.04 -0.66 -1.61
N SER A 17 7.01 -1.18 -0.85
CA SER A 17 8.26 -0.47 -0.52
C SER A 17 9.08 -0.13 -1.76
N GLU A 18 9.20 -1.03 -2.74
CA GLU A 18 9.90 -0.75 -4.01
C GLU A 18 9.29 0.45 -4.75
N ILE A 19 7.95 0.56 -4.78
CA ILE A 19 7.27 1.73 -5.38
C ILE A 19 7.62 3.01 -4.60
N SER A 20 7.62 2.93 -3.26
CA SER A 20 8.00 4.05 -2.39
C SER A 20 9.44 4.50 -2.64
N GLU A 21 10.39 3.57 -2.71
CA GLU A 21 11.80 3.83 -2.96
C GLU A 21 12.02 4.45 -4.34
N ASN A 22 11.33 3.95 -5.37
CA ASN A 22 11.42 4.51 -6.73
C ASN A 22 10.87 5.95 -6.79
N CYS A 23 9.82 6.25 -6.03
CA CYS A 23 9.12 7.54 -6.10
C CYS A 23 9.64 8.61 -5.13
N TYR A 24 10.21 8.18 -4.00
CA TYR A 24 10.63 9.06 -2.90
C TYR A 24 12.01 8.71 -2.30
N SER A 25 12.65 7.63 -2.73
CA SER A 25 13.88 7.11 -2.11
C SER A 25 13.72 6.89 -0.60
N ALA A 26 12.58 6.34 -0.23
CA ALA A 26 12.22 5.96 1.12
C ALA A 26 11.56 4.58 1.12
N ASP A 27 11.91 3.76 2.11
CA ASP A 27 11.41 2.40 2.29
C ASP A 27 9.87 2.38 2.41
N TRP A 28 9.31 3.12 3.38
CA TRP A 28 7.86 3.32 3.52
C TRP A 28 7.53 4.79 3.72
N MET A 29 7.09 5.46 2.65
CA MET A 29 6.64 6.84 2.73
C MET A 29 5.33 6.95 3.53
N GLN A 30 5.14 8.07 4.22
CA GLN A 30 3.93 8.29 5.01
C GLN A 30 2.67 8.14 4.15
N ASN A 31 1.72 7.33 4.63
CA ASN A 31 0.46 7.01 3.96
C ASN A 31 0.60 6.31 2.58
N LEU A 32 1.74 5.66 2.31
CA LEU A 32 1.96 4.88 1.09
C LEU A 32 0.78 3.93 0.80
N GLU A 33 0.33 3.19 1.81
CA GLU A 33 -0.77 2.23 1.71
C GLU A 33 -2.07 2.85 1.17
N TYR A 34 -2.36 4.12 1.51
CA TYR A 34 -3.53 4.84 1.02
C TYR A 34 -3.32 5.35 -0.40
N ALA A 35 -2.13 5.86 -0.71
CA ALA A 35 -1.80 6.36 -2.04
C ALA A 35 -1.85 5.24 -3.09
N LEU A 36 -1.26 4.09 -2.77
CA LEU A 36 -1.25 2.89 -3.61
C LEU A 36 -2.67 2.33 -3.79
N TRP A 37 -3.45 2.18 -2.71
CA TRP A 37 -4.82 1.68 -2.82
C TRP A 37 -5.72 2.61 -3.62
N HIS A 38 -5.55 3.92 -3.47
CA HIS A 38 -6.26 4.89 -4.30
C HIS A 38 -5.93 4.70 -5.79
N ALA A 39 -4.66 4.42 -6.14
CA ALA A 39 -4.27 4.11 -7.52
C ALA A 39 -4.94 2.82 -8.01
N VAL A 40 -5.00 1.78 -7.17
CA VAL A 40 -5.70 0.52 -7.49
C VAL A 40 -7.17 0.76 -7.86
N ILE A 41 -7.86 1.67 -7.18
CA ILE A 41 -9.29 1.96 -7.43
C ILE A 41 -9.49 2.92 -8.61
N HIS A 42 -8.62 3.92 -8.77
CA HIS A 42 -8.85 5.06 -9.67
C HIS A 42 -7.94 5.10 -10.90
N GLY A 43 -6.97 4.18 -10.98
CA GLY A 43 -5.98 4.12 -12.05
C GLY A 43 -4.69 4.86 -11.73
N GLU A 44 -3.87 4.99 -12.76
CA GLU A 44 -2.54 5.59 -12.69
C GLU A 44 -2.56 6.99 -12.09
N ARG A 45 -1.50 7.33 -11.35
CA ARG A 45 -1.38 8.66 -10.74
C ARG A 45 0.07 9.04 -10.51
N LYS A 46 0.30 10.35 -10.44
CA LYS A 46 1.58 10.88 -9.97
C LYS A 46 1.77 10.52 -8.48
N TYR A 47 2.99 10.12 -8.15
CA TYR A 47 3.42 9.78 -6.79
C TYR A 47 4.90 10.17 -6.63
N GLY A 48 5.18 11.15 -5.77
CA GLY A 48 6.52 11.73 -5.63
C GLY A 48 7.11 12.25 -6.94
N GLN A 49 8.33 11.80 -7.24
CA GLN A 49 9.06 12.16 -8.47
C GLN A 49 8.67 11.32 -9.69
N SER A 50 7.84 10.28 -9.52
CA SER A 50 7.45 9.35 -10.57
C SER A 50 5.92 9.13 -10.61
N TYR A 51 5.47 8.00 -11.14
CA TYR A 51 4.09 7.59 -11.28
C TYR A 51 3.89 6.18 -10.75
N ILE A 52 2.71 5.92 -10.20
CA ILE A 52 2.19 4.56 -10.04
C ILE A 52 1.52 4.22 -11.38
N THR A 53 2.09 3.24 -12.08
CA THR A 53 1.71 2.84 -13.45
C THR A 53 0.66 1.73 -13.46
N GLU A 54 0.09 1.45 -14.64
CA GLU A 54 -0.84 0.33 -14.82
C GLU A 54 -0.19 -1.03 -14.50
N ASP A 55 1.10 -1.21 -14.81
CA ASP A 55 1.86 -2.41 -14.47
C ASP A 55 2.05 -2.58 -12.95
N ASP A 56 2.30 -1.46 -12.24
CA ASP A 56 2.37 -1.47 -10.78
C ASP A 56 1.02 -1.85 -10.17
N ILE A 57 -0.06 -1.25 -10.67
CA ILE A 57 -1.44 -1.53 -10.22
C ILE A 57 -1.78 -3.00 -10.44
N SER A 58 -1.51 -3.53 -11.63
CA SER A 58 -1.73 -4.94 -11.96
C SER A 58 -0.98 -5.88 -11.01
N THR A 59 0.26 -5.53 -10.68
CA THR A 59 1.09 -6.29 -9.74
C THR A 59 0.57 -6.19 -8.31
N LEU A 60 0.18 -5.00 -7.85
CA LEU A 60 -0.44 -4.79 -6.53
C LEU A 60 -1.73 -5.60 -6.38
N VAL A 61 -2.61 -5.59 -7.39
CA VAL A 61 -3.86 -6.36 -7.37
C VAL A 61 -3.58 -7.85 -7.30
N LYS A 62 -2.61 -8.34 -8.09
CA LYS A 62 -2.23 -9.76 -8.09
C LYS A 62 -1.69 -10.20 -6.73
N LEU A 63 -0.74 -9.44 -6.16
CA LEU A 63 -0.10 -9.79 -4.89
C LEU A 63 -1.09 -9.70 -3.72
N SER A 64 -1.91 -8.64 -3.68
CA SER A 64 -2.94 -8.47 -2.64
C SER A 64 -4.03 -9.54 -2.71
N THR A 65 -4.40 -9.99 -3.90
CA THR A 65 -5.33 -11.11 -4.08
C THR A 65 -4.72 -12.43 -3.62
N ASP A 66 -3.45 -12.69 -3.92
CA ASP A 66 -2.77 -13.93 -3.51
C ASP A 66 -2.57 -14.01 -1.99
N ALA A 67 -2.26 -12.87 -1.37
CA ALA A 67 -2.15 -12.71 0.08
C ALA A 67 -3.51 -12.63 0.79
N ASN A 68 -4.59 -12.30 0.06
CA ASN A 68 -5.90 -11.93 0.61
C ASN A 68 -5.79 -10.79 1.66
N ALA A 69 -4.83 -9.89 1.46
CA ALA A 69 -4.47 -8.86 2.42
C ALA A 69 -3.95 -7.59 1.75
N TRP A 70 -3.93 -6.50 2.51
CA TRP A 70 -3.24 -5.26 2.22
C TRP A 70 -2.30 -4.91 3.36
N ILE A 71 -1.11 -4.41 3.04
CA ILE A 71 -0.10 -4.06 4.04
C ILE A 71 -0.27 -2.60 4.45
N ILE A 72 -0.25 -2.36 5.75
CA ILE A 72 -0.26 -1.03 6.34
C ILE A 72 1.00 -0.87 7.21
N PHE A 73 1.36 0.38 7.49
CA PHE A 73 2.37 0.65 8.51
C PHE A 73 1.70 0.91 9.87
N ASP A 74 2.00 0.06 10.84
CA ASP A 74 1.61 0.24 12.24
C ASP A 74 2.81 0.75 13.05
N ASN A 75 2.61 1.75 13.93
CA ASN A 75 3.74 2.36 14.65
C ASN A 75 4.38 1.42 15.69
N GLU A 76 3.69 0.36 16.11
CA GLU A 76 4.21 -0.60 17.09
C GLU A 76 4.72 -1.88 16.41
N LYS A 77 4.06 -2.31 15.33
CA LYS A 77 4.34 -3.58 14.64
C LYS A 77 5.01 -3.42 13.28
N GLU A 78 5.25 -2.19 12.83
CA GLU A 78 5.74 -1.87 11.49
C GLU A 78 4.79 -2.45 10.41
N GLU A 79 5.29 -3.06 9.34
CA GLU A 79 4.46 -3.60 8.27
C GLU A 79 3.52 -4.70 8.77
N THR A 80 2.22 -4.40 8.76
CA THR A 80 1.16 -5.28 9.25
C THR A 80 0.16 -5.58 8.15
N ALA A 81 -0.25 -6.85 8.02
CA ALA A 81 -1.29 -7.25 7.09
C ALA A 81 -2.69 -7.05 7.70
N LEU A 82 -3.57 -6.40 6.93
CA LEU A 82 -5.01 -6.41 7.15
C LEU A 82 -5.68 -7.21 6.06
N SER A 83 -6.78 -7.92 6.36
CA SER A 83 -7.57 -8.52 5.28
C SER A 83 -8.10 -7.44 4.34
N LEU A 84 -8.34 -7.78 3.07
CA LEU A 84 -8.88 -6.83 2.09
C LEU A 84 -10.19 -6.18 2.56
N LYS A 85 -11.00 -6.91 3.34
CA LYS A 85 -12.23 -6.39 3.94
C LYS A 85 -11.94 -5.31 4.98
N GLU A 86 -11.08 -5.62 5.95
CA GLU A 86 -10.70 -4.68 7.03
C GLU A 86 -10.05 -3.43 6.45
N TRP A 87 -9.14 -3.61 5.48
CA TRP A 87 -8.51 -2.49 4.79
C TRP A 87 -9.52 -1.62 4.04
N THR A 88 -10.45 -2.21 3.29
CA THR A 88 -11.45 -1.42 2.53
C THR A 88 -12.34 -0.59 3.46
N GLU A 89 -12.76 -1.16 4.60
CA GLU A 89 -13.53 -0.45 5.61
C GLU A 89 -12.72 0.68 6.25
N LYS A 90 -11.46 0.42 6.62
CA LYS A 90 -10.53 1.40 7.17
C LYS A 90 -10.26 2.54 6.17
N PHE A 91 -9.88 2.22 4.94
CA PHE A 91 -9.61 3.18 3.88
C PHE A 91 -10.79 4.12 3.66
N LYS A 92 -12.01 3.57 3.58
CA LYS A 92 -13.21 4.38 3.41
C LYS A 92 -13.40 5.35 4.57
N ASN A 93 -13.36 4.84 5.81
CA ASN A 93 -13.53 5.66 7.01
C ASN A 93 -12.48 6.77 7.08
N ASP A 94 -11.21 6.44 6.87
CA ASP A 94 -10.11 7.38 6.98
C ASP A 94 -10.14 8.43 5.86
N LEU A 95 -10.54 8.05 4.64
CA LEU A 95 -10.72 8.99 3.53
C LEU A 95 -11.90 9.96 3.77
N GLU A 96 -12.97 9.49 4.42
CA GLU A 96 -14.09 10.34 4.83
C GLU A 96 -13.66 11.37 5.89
N GLN A 97 -12.77 11.00 6.80
CA GLN A 97 -12.25 11.92 7.83
C GLN A 97 -11.16 12.85 7.31
N ASN A 98 -10.28 12.35 6.43
CA ASN A 98 -9.15 13.10 5.90
C ASN A 98 -8.90 12.77 4.42
N LYS A 99 -9.42 13.62 3.54
CA LYS A 99 -9.21 13.50 2.09
C LYS A 99 -7.76 13.68 1.65
N GLU A 100 -6.90 14.25 2.50
CA GLU A 100 -5.49 14.44 2.19
C GLU A 100 -4.64 13.20 2.47
N ILE A 101 -5.20 12.16 3.10
CA ILE A 101 -4.46 10.93 3.42
C ILE A 101 -3.92 10.21 2.17
N ILE A 102 -4.58 10.39 1.01
CA ILE A 102 -4.16 9.82 -0.27
C ILE A 102 -3.09 10.66 -0.98
N LYS A 103 -2.63 11.78 -0.41
CA LYS A 103 -1.62 12.67 -1.02
C LYS A 103 -0.18 12.24 -0.78
N GLY A 104 0.04 11.03 -0.25
CA GLY A 104 1.37 10.47 0.00
C GLY A 104 2.39 10.77 -1.09
#